data_AF-K2JNU4-F1
#
_entry.id   AF-K2JNU4-F1
#
_cell.length_a   1.000
_cell.length_b   1.000
_cell.length_c   1.000
_cell.angle_alpha   90.00
_cell.angle_beta   90.00
_cell.angle_gamma   90.00
#
_symmetry.space_group_name_H-M   'P 1'
#
loop_
_entity.id
_entity.type
_entity.pdbx_description
1 polymer ?
#
loop_
_entity_poly.entity_id
_entity_poly.type
_entity_poly.pdbx_seq_one_letter_code
_entity_poly.pdbx_strand_id
1 'polypeptide(L)'
;MKTITIISLILSLLVSFLVAENTHEPEEIKAKVAYVKIPQLEDLENNPVYIGQIIGVTYDLLLFDAEFLEAKIKDGLDKTQIELLSKMPKWKKVEKELFRATYYYKIKGAKASIPPLEVSAFSNKDKYIDHSIAPKVTLQVTDLSKNPRYANVMAKDLQVLQYKTKDYDDKNNILVMEIAFKEATWEDFHIKEAIKQGFDNASLNQIKAKEGSVFYYCVLPKTLQNLSFDYFSLSNKQFKTLSFSTIPTQDTTGIQSDLIPKNNFLVFSNVALLALCVFFLVLFFIFGRKLIFLGLGILCLGFVLYHLLFTQKSALLLAHKKIRILPTQNSTILGLSKDEMPIKILGSHDDYYKILTPHEQIGWVKKDEIK
;
A
#
# COMPACT_ATOMS: atom_id res chain seq x y z
N MET A 1 -54.14 81.47 12.23
CA MET A 1 -54.05 80.00 12.10
C MET A 1 -52.85 79.48 11.26
N LYS A 2 -51.88 80.32 10.84
CA LYS A 2 -50.71 79.88 10.03
C LYS A 2 -49.38 79.82 10.81
N THR A 3 -49.27 80.49 11.95
CA THR A 3 -48.04 80.55 12.74
C THR A 3 -47.85 79.34 13.67
N ILE A 4 -48.94 78.76 14.18
CA ILE A 4 -48.89 77.59 15.07
C ILE A 4 -48.47 76.32 14.30
N THR A 5 -48.85 76.20 13.04
CA THR A 5 -48.49 75.07 12.16
C THR A 5 -47.01 75.06 11.80
N ILE A 6 -46.39 76.24 11.65
CA ILE A 6 -44.96 76.36 11.32
C ILE A 6 -44.09 76.01 12.54
N ILE A 7 -44.51 76.42 13.75
CA ILE A 7 -43.80 76.07 14.99
C ILE A 7 -43.90 74.56 15.27
N SER A 8 -45.07 73.94 15.02
CA SER A 8 -45.23 72.49 15.13
C SER A 8 -44.37 71.72 14.12
N LEU A 9 -44.19 72.26 12.91
CA LEU A 9 -43.36 71.63 11.88
C LEU A 9 -41.88 71.71 12.25
N ILE A 10 -41.42 72.88 12.72
CA ILE A 10 -40.03 73.09 13.17
C ILE A 10 -39.72 72.24 14.41
N LEU A 11 -40.67 72.11 15.35
CA LEU A 11 -40.49 71.26 16.53
C LEU A 11 -40.47 69.76 16.15
N SER A 12 -41.27 69.33 15.16
CA SER A 12 -41.22 67.95 14.66
C SER A 12 -39.93 67.63 13.88
N LEU A 13 -39.36 68.64 13.21
CA LEU A 13 -38.10 68.51 12.49
C LEU A 13 -36.92 68.47 13.47
N LEU A 14 -36.96 69.25 14.56
CA LEU A 14 -35.95 69.22 15.61
C LEU A 14 -35.97 67.91 16.41
N VAL A 15 -37.16 67.33 16.64
CA VAL A 15 -37.29 66.01 17.30
C VAL A 15 -36.80 64.89 16.39
N SER A 16 -37.00 64.99 15.07
CA SER A 16 -36.43 64.00 14.13
C SER A 16 -34.92 64.15 13.95
N PHE A 17 -34.35 65.36 14.11
CA PHE A 17 -32.89 65.54 14.17
C PHE A 17 -32.27 65.05 15.49
N LEU A 18 -32.93 65.23 16.64
CA LEU A 18 -32.46 64.75 17.94
C LEU A 18 -32.61 63.23 18.13
N VAL A 19 -33.50 62.57 17.36
CA VAL A 19 -33.67 61.10 17.37
C VAL A 19 -32.80 60.41 16.31
N ALA A 20 -32.30 61.15 15.31
CA ALA A 20 -31.41 60.62 14.27
C ALA A 20 -29.92 60.64 14.65
N GLU A 21 -29.57 61.24 15.79
CA GLU A 21 -28.19 61.29 16.30
C GLU A 21 -28.03 60.24 17.42
N ASN A 22 -27.31 59.16 17.09
CA ASN A 22 -26.84 58.07 17.96
C ASN A 22 -27.74 56.83 18.16
N THR A 23 -27.79 55.98 17.12
CA THR A 23 -27.84 54.51 17.30
C THR A 23 -26.74 53.79 16.51
N HIS A 24 -25.58 54.45 16.35
CA HIS A 24 -24.32 53.73 16.20
C HIS A 24 -23.62 53.82 17.54
N GLU A 25 -23.79 52.80 18.39
CA GLU A 25 -22.82 52.55 19.45
C GLU A 25 -21.43 52.56 18.80
N PRO A 26 -20.47 53.36 19.30
CA PRO A 26 -19.12 53.27 18.79
C PRO A 26 -18.67 51.83 19.01
N GLU A 27 -18.38 51.08 17.95
CA GLU A 27 -17.72 49.79 18.06
C GLU A 27 -16.45 50.02 18.87
N GLU A 28 -16.48 49.59 20.13
CA GLU A 28 -15.36 49.65 21.04
C GLU A 28 -14.19 48.96 20.33
N ILE A 29 -13.13 49.72 20.03
CA ILE A 29 -11.98 49.21 19.27
C ILE A 29 -11.24 48.23 20.18
N LYS A 30 -11.65 46.96 20.13
CA LYS A 30 -11.02 45.86 20.86
C LYS A 30 -9.76 45.44 20.12
N ALA A 31 -8.72 45.10 20.87
CA ALA A 31 -7.53 44.53 20.27
C ALA A 31 -7.89 43.25 19.49
N LYS A 32 -7.10 42.87 18.50
CA LYS A 32 -7.30 41.59 17.82
C LYS A 32 -6.32 40.58 18.38
N VAL A 33 -6.84 39.50 18.95
CA VAL A 33 -6.08 38.47 19.69
C VAL A 33 -6.03 37.14 18.95
N ALA A 34 -6.88 36.92 17.95
CA ALA A 34 -6.90 35.73 17.12
C ALA A 34 -6.69 36.03 15.63
N TYR A 35 -5.74 35.34 15.02
CA TYR A 35 -5.47 35.41 13.58
C TYR A 35 -5.42 34.01 13.00
N VAL A 36 -6.44 33.65 12.23
CA VAL A 36 -6.46 32.40 11.46
C VAL A 36 -6.10 32.68 10.01
N LYS A 37 -5.23 31.84 9.42
CA LYS A 37 -4.87 31.91 8.01
C LYS A 37 -4.62 30.52 7.45
N ILE A 38 -4.64 30.43 6.13
CA ILE A 38 -4.21 29.26 5.37
C ILE A 38 -2.81 29.57 4.84
N PRO A 39 -1.73 28.97 5.38
CA PRO A 39 -0.37 29.31 4.95
C PRO A 39 -0.10 29.04 3.47
N GLN A 40 -0.78 28.04 2.89
CA GLN A 40 -0.63 27.58 1.51
C GLN A 40 -1.83 27.99 0.65
N LEU A 41 -2.38 29.19 0.87
CA LEU A 41 -3.58 29.65 0.16
C LEU A 41 -3.35 29.72 -1.36
N GLU A 42 -2.27 30.37 -1.79
CA GLU A 42 -1.93 30.52 -3.21
C GLU A 42 -1.74 29.16 -3.90
N ASP A 43 -1.15 28.19 -3.21
CA ASP A 43 -0.96 26.84 -3.75
C ASP A 43 -2.30 26.13 -3.99
N LEU A 44 -3.28 26.32 -3.11
CA LEU A 44 -4.62 25.72 -3.24
C LEU A 44 -5.45 26.37 -4.35
N GLU A 45 -5.27 27.67 -4.59
CA GLU A 45 -6.00 28.40 -5.64
C GLU A 45 -5.39 28.19 -7.02
N ASN A 46 -4.07 28.02 -7.11
CA ASN A 46 -3.36 27.97 -8.39
C ASN A 46 -3.05 26.55 -8.87
N ASN A 47 -3.06 25.53 -8.00
CA ASN A 47 -2.83 24.16 -8.43
C ASN A 47 -4.15 23.43 -8.71
N PRO A 48 -4.24 22.70 -9.83
CA PRO A 48 -5.42 21.93 -10.14
C PRO A 48 -5.58 20.76 -9.16
N VAL A 49 -6.82 20.57 -8.71
CA VAL A 49 -7.26 19.40 -7.95
C VAL A 49 -8.22 18.57 -8.80
N TYR A 50 -8.40 17.31 -8.46
CA TYR A 50 -9.18 16.38 -9.29
C TYR A 50 -10.42 15.87 -8.56
N ILE A 51 -11.49 15.60 -9.31
CA ILE A 51 -12.67 14.93 -8.74
C ILE A 51 -12.26 13.56 -8.19
N GLY A 52 -12.67 13.26 -6.95
CA GLY A 52 -12.30 12.07 -6.19
C GLY A 52 -11.03 12.24 -5.35
N GLN A 53 -10.23 13.29 -5.56
CA GLN A 53 -9.01 13.54 -4.79
C GLN A 53 -9.34 13.96 -3.36
N ILE A 54 -8.52 13.52 -2.42
CA ILE A 54 -8.53 13.98 -1.03
C ILE A 54 -7.42 15.02 -0.86
N ILE A 55 -7.78 16.23 -0.41
CA ILE A 55 -6.83 17.31 -0.12
C ILE A 55 -6.87 17.68 1.36
N GLY A 56 -5.70 18.02 1.92
CA GLY A 56 -5.56 18.51 3.28
C GLY A 56 -5.37 20.03 3.29
N VAL A 57 -6.29 20.76 3.93
CA VAL A 57 -6.17 22.20 4.11
C VAL A 57 -5.69 22.47 5.53
N THR A 58 -4.50 23.05 5.64
CA THR A 58 -3.88 23.36 6.93
C THR A 58 -4.14 24.82 7.30
N TYR A 59 -4.61 25.04 8.52
CA TYR A 59 -4.86 26.35 9.09
C TYR A 59 -3.86 26.61 10.21
N ASP A 60 -3.29 27.81 10.19
CA ASP A 60 -2.47 28.36 11.27
C ASP A 60 -3.30 29.37 12.03
N LEU A 61 -3.33 29.22 13.36
CA LEU A 61 -4.01 30.11 14.29
C LEU A 61 -2.97 30.71 15.24
N LEU A 62 -2.83 32.04 15.19
CA LEU A 62 -2.05 32.80 16.16
C LEU A 62 -2.97 33.30 17.27
N LEU A 63 -2.62 33.03 18.52
CA LEU A 63 -3.33 33.48 19.70
C LEU A 63 -2.43 34.31 20.60
N PHE A 64 -2.83 35.55 20.87
CA PHE A 64 -2.11 36.50 21.72
C PHE A 64 -2.86 36.71 23.03
N ASP A 65 -2.33 36.16 24.13
CA ASP A 65 -2.97 36.21 25.46
C ASP A 65 -4.47 35.86 25.45
N ALA A 66 -4.80 34.79 24.72
CA ALA A 66 -6.17 34.34 24.51
C ALA A 66 -6.26 32.81 24.51
N GLU A 67 -7.45 32.31 24.82
CA GLU A 67 -7.78 30.88 24.83
C GLU A 67 -8.63 30.51 23.60
N PHE A 68 -8.27 29.40 22.94
CA PHE A 68 -9.07 28.85 21.83
C PHE A 68 -10.42 28.34 22.35
N LEU A 69 -11.52 28.82 21.76
CA LEU A 69 -12.86 28.33 22.08
C LEU A 69 -13.32 27.29 21.07
N GLU A 70 -13.44 27.70 19.81
CA GLU A 70 -14.02 26.85 18.76
C GLU A 70 -13.58 27.28 17.36
N ALA A 71 -13.74 26.34 16.42
CA ALA A 71 -13.62 26.58 15.00
C ALA A 71 -14.89 26.08 14.29
N LYS A 72 -15.52 26.94 13.49
CA LYS A 72 -16.78 26.68 12.79
C LYS A 72 -16.68 27.03 11.32
N ILE A 73 -17.36 26.25 10.49
CA ILE A 73 -17.51 26.54 9.06
C ILE A 73 -18.69 27.51 8.91
N LYS A 74 -18.44 28.73 8.43
CA LYS A 74 -19.39 29.85 8.50
C LYS A 74 -20.61 29.70 7.59
N ASP A 75 -20.41 29.16 6.39
CA ASP A 75 -21.46 29.08 5.34
C ASP A 75 -22.00 27.66 5.12
N GLY A 76 -21.68 26.73 6.02
CA GLY A 76 -21.97 25.32 5.84
C GLY A 76 -21.12 24.66 4.74
N LEU A 77 -21.45 23.41 4.42
CA LEU A 77 -20.73 22.60 3.43
C LEU A 77 -21.67 22.20 2.30
N ASP A 78 -21.31 22.54 1.06
CA ASP A 78 -22.00 21.98 -0.10
C ASP A 78 -21.58 20.52 -0.31
N LYS A 79 -22.39 19.61 0.20
CA LYS A 79 -22.18 18.15 0.14
C LYS A 79 -22.15 17.59 -1.28
N THR A 80 -22.64 18.34 -2.27
CA THR A 80 -22.57 17.96 -3.68
C THR A 80 -21.20 18.24 -4.28
N GLN A 81 -20.49 19.24 -3.75
CA GLN A 81 -19.18 19.67 -4.27
C GLN A 81 -18.00 19.12 -3.48
N ILE A 82 -18.13 19.05 -2.16
CA ILE A 82 -17.06 18.56 -1.26
C ILE A 82 -17.63 17.75 -0.10
N GLU A 83 -16.82 16.84 0.42
CA GLU A 83 -17.11 16.07 1.61
C GLU A 83 -16.00 16.25 2.64
N LEU A 84 -16.35 16.65 3.85
CA LEU A 84 -15.40 16.79 4.95
C LEU A 84 -15.20 15.41 5.62
N LEU A 85 -13.99 14.86 5.51
CA LEU A 85 -13.65 13.56 6.08
C LEU A 85 -13.22 13.66 7.56
N SER A 86 -12.76 14.83 7.98
CA SER A 86 -12.26 15.05 9.34
C SER A 86 -13.40 15.38 10.30
N LYS A 87 -13.64 14.51 11.29
CA LYS A 87 -14.46 14.84 12.46
C LYS A 87 -13.67 15.81 13.34
N MET A 88 -13.76 17.11 13.06
CA MET A 88 -13.17 18.22 13.84
C MET A 88 -11.72 17.97 14.31
N PRO A 89 -10.72 18.31 13.48
CA PRO A 89 -9.32 18.07 13.84
C PRO A 89 -8.94 18.83 15.12
N LYS A 90 -8.17 18.17 15.99
CA LYS A 90 -7.62 18.82 17.19
C LYS A 90 -6.56 19.84 16.79
N TRP A 91 -6.73 21.08 17.25
CA TRP A 91 -5.72 22.13 17.11
C TRP A 91 -4.51 21.79 17.99
N LYS A 92 -3.35 21.65 17.36
CA LYS A 92 -2.10 21.31 18.05
C LYS A 92 -1.26 22.57 18.21
N LYS A 93 -0.80 22.82 19.42
CA LYS A 93 0.18 23.88 19.70
C LYS A 93 1.52 23.49 19.07
N VAL A 94 2.00 24.30 18.12
CA VAL A 94 3.29 24.13 17.43
C VAL A 94 4.36 24.96 18.11
N GLU A 95 4.02 26.20 18.47
CA GLU A 95 4.91 27.15 19.17
C GLU A 95 4.14 27.87 20.28
N LYS A 96 4.76 28.85 20.94
CA LYS A 96 4.17 29.57 22.09
C LYS A 96 2.77 30.12 21.79
N GLU A 97 2.58 30.68 20.60
CA GLU A 97 1.36 31.38 20.17
C GLU A 97 0.73 30.77 18.92
N LEU A 98 1.39 29.79 18.29
CA LEU A 98 0.98 29.19 17.03
C LEU A 98 0.32 27.83 17.24
N PHE A 99 -0.89 27.68 16.74
CA PHE A 99 -1.66 26.44 16.70
C PHE A 99 -1.94 26.04 15.25
N ARG A 100 -1.98 24.73 15.00
CA ARG A 100 -2.20 24.17 13.66
C ARG A 100 -3.24 23.07 13.66
N ALA A 101 -4.11 23.08 12.64
CA ALA A 101 -5.07 22.03 12.37
C ALA A 101 -5.18 21.78 10.86
N THR A 102 -5.37 20.52 10.46
CA THR A 102 -5.54 20.13 9.05
C THR A 102 -6.90 19.47 8.86
N TYR A 103 -7.68 20.01 7.92
CA TYR A 103 -8.99 19.49 7.52
C TYR A 103 -8.85 18.76 6.19
N TYR A 104 -9.32 17.51 6.13
CA TYR A 104 -9.30 16.71 4.90
C TYR A 104 -10.63 16.76 4.17
N TYR A 105 -10.61 17.17 2.90
CA TYR A 105 -11.77 17.29 2.03
C TYR A 105 -11.65 16.35 0.84
N LYS A 106 -12.69 15.55 0.55
CA LYS A 106 -12.84 14.83 -0.72
C LYS A 106 -13.56 15.74 -1.72
N ILE A 107 -12.98 15.91 -2.91
CA ILE A 107 -13.55 16.72 -3.99
C ILE A 107 -14.57 15.87 -4.77
N LYS A 108 -15.79 16.37 -4.95
CA LYS A 108 -16.89 15.65 -5.62
C LYS A 108 -17.41 16.35 -6.87
N GLY A 109 -17.29 17.67 -6.94
CA GLY A 109 -17.83 18.47 -8.04
C GLY A 109 -16.83 19.46 -8.61
N ALA A 110 -17.04 19.84 -9.88
CA ALA A 110 -16.17 20.73 -10.63
C ALA A 110 -16.17 22.19 -10.12
N LYS A 111 -17.13 22.57 -9.27
CA LYS A 111 -17.24 23.92 -8.68
C LYS A 111 -16.88 23.91 -7.19
N ALA A 112 -16.08 22.94 -6.75
CA ALA A 112 -15.68 22.81 -5.36
C ALA A 112 -14.93 24.04 -4.85
N SER A 113 -15.26 24.43 -3.61
CA SER A 113 -14.60 25.51 -2.90
C SER A 113 -14.51 25.16 -1.42
N ILE A 114 -13.36 25.43 -0.80
CA ILE A 114 -13.20 25.29 0.65
C ILE A 114 -13.94 26.44 1.33
N PRO A 115 -14.86 26.16 2.26
CA PRO A 115 -15.65 27.21 2.89
C PRO A 115 -14.79 28.03 3.87
N PRO A 116 -15.22 29.26 4.20
CA PRO A 116 -14.57 30.05 5.25
C PRO A 116 -14.56 29.32 6.59
N LEU A 117 -13.43 29.39 7.29
CA LEU A 117 -13.29 28.87 8.65
C LEU A 117 -13.24 30.04 9.62
N GLU A 118 -14.22 30.12 10.51
CA GLU A 118 -14.27 31.08 11.60
C GLU A 118 -13.71 30.44 12.87
N VAL A 119 -12.82 31.15 13.56
CA VAL A 119 -12.24 30.77 14.84
C VAL A 119 -12.62 31.81 15.88
N SER A 120 -13.07 31.33 17.03
CA SER A 120 -13.40 32.16 18.19
C SER A 120 -12.36 31.95 19.28
N ALA A 121 -11.89 33.04 19.88
CA ALA A 121 -10.96 33.01 20.99
C ALA A 121 -11.38 33.96 22.12
N PHE A 122 -11.13 33.57 23.36
CA PHE A 122 -11.40 34.40 24.53
C PHE A 122 -10.15 35.17 24.95
N SER A 123 -10.20 36.50 24.93
CA SER A 123 -9.10 37.36 25.40
C SER A 123 -9.01 37.33 26.93
N ASN A 124 -7.87 36.93 27.48
CA ASN A 124 -7.68 36.83 28.93
C ASN A 124 -7.60 38.20 29.60
N LYS A 125 -6.97 39.16 28.93
CA LYS A 125 -6.70 40.50 29.45
C LYS A 125 -7.97 41.35 29.52
N ASP A 126 -8.69 41.43 28.42
CA ASP A 126 -9.80 42.37 28.24
C ASP A 126 -11.17 41.67 28.26
N LYS A 127 -11.20 40.34 28.50
CA LYS A 127 -12.40 39.52 28.76
C LYS A 127 -13.52 39.63 27.71
N TYR A 128 -13.17 39.51 26.43
CA TYR A 128 -14.12 39.48 25.32
C TYR A 128 -13.83 38.31 24.37
N ILE A 129 -14.75 38.02 23.45
CA ILE A 129 -14.57 37.02 22.40
C ILE A 129 -14.16 37.73 21.11
N ASP A 130 -13.01 37.34 20.57
CA ASP A 130 -12.53 37.75 19.25
C ASP A 130 -12.83 36.69 18.21
N HIS A 131 -13.08 37.13 16.97
CA HIS A 131 -13.39 36.27 15.84
C HIS A 131 -12.40 36.51 14.70
N SER A 132 -11.92 35.41 14.13
CA SER A 132 -10.99 35.44 13.01
C SER A 132 -11.47 34.51 11.91
N ILE A 133 -11.42 34.96 10.65
CA ILE A 133 -11.96 34.21 9.52
C ILE A 133 -10.87 33.97 8.49
N ALA A 134 -10.66 32.71 8.15
CA ALA A 134 -9.89 32.31 6.98
C ALA A 134 -10.81 32.38 5.74
N PRO A 135 -10.34 32.93 4.62
CA PRO A 135 -11.18 33.17 3.45
C PRO A 135 -11.67 31.87 2.81
N LYS A 136 -12.74 31.99 2.01
CA LYS A 136 -13.18 30.94 1.09
C LYS A 136 -12.10 30.72 0.03
N VAL A 137 -11.78 29.46 -0.27
CA VAL A 137 -10.80 29.11 -1.31
C VAL A 137 -11.52 28.51 -2.50
N THR A 138 -11.40 29.13 -3.67
CA THR A 138 -11.95 28.58 -4.92
C THR A 138 -10.94 27.64 -5.55
N LEU A 139 -11.32 26.39 -5.78
CA LEU A 139 -10.42 25.37 -6.30
C LEU A 139 -10.50 25.27 -7.84
N GLN A 140 -9.36 25.04 -8.48
CA GLN A 140 -9.33 24.69 -9.90
C GLN A 140 -9.55 23.18 -10.06
N VAL A 141 -10.81 22.77 -10.23
CA VAL A 141 -11.15 21.34 -10.30
C VAL A 141 -11.14 20.82 -11.72
N THR A 142 -10.43 19.71 -11.96
CA THR A 142 -10.42 18.98 -13.23
C THR A 142 -11.14 17.64 -13.10
N ASP A 143 -12.02 17.35 -14.05
CA ASP A 143 -12.71 16.07 -14.16
C ASP A 143 -11.93 15.11 -15.07
N LEU A 144 -11.42 14.03 -14.48
CA LEU A 144 -10.65 12.99 -15.15
C LEU A 144 -11.52 11.88 -15.76
N SER A 145 -12.82 11.84 -15.45
CA SER A 145 -13.74 10.77 -15.89
C SER A 145 -13.97 10.74 -17.40
N LYS A 146 -13.62 11.83 -18.11
CA LYS A 146 -13.69 11.91 -19.57
C LYS A 146 -12.74 10.94 -20.28
N ASN A 147 -11.69 10.45 -19.61
CA ASN A 147 -10.83 9.42 -20.19
C ASN A 147 -11.53 8.05 -20.11
N PRO A 148 -11.84 7.39 -21.25
CA PRO A 148 -12.56 6.12 -21.26
C PRO A 148 -11.80 4.97 -20.60
N ARG A 149 -10.47 5.02 -20.52
CA ARG A 149 -9.64 3.98 -19.88
C ARG A 149 -9.29 4.28 -18.44
N TYR A 150 -9.72 5.42 -17.90
CA TYR A 150 -9.43 5.78 -16.52
C TYR A 150 -10.14 4.82 -15.55
N ALA A 151 -9.34 4.18 -14.69
CA ALA A 151 -9.83 3.21 -13.71
C ALA A 151 -10.23 3.86 -12.38
N ASN A 152 -10.39 5.19 -12.32
CA ASN A 152 -10.72 5.91 -11.08
C ASN A 152 -9.69 5.77 -9.95
N VAL A 153 -8.41 5.69 -10.30
CA VAL A 153 -7.29 5.66 -9.35
C VAL A 153 -6.30 6.78 -9.62
N MET A 154 -6.06 7.59 -8.59
CA MET A 154 -5.04 8.64 -8.57
C MET A 154 -3.96 8.24 -7.58
N ALA A 155 -2.70 8.42 -7.95
CA ALA A 155 -1.58 8.15 -7.06
C ALA A 155 -0.39 9.07 -7.36
N LYS A 156 0.46 9.35 -6.38
CA LYS A 156 1.77 9.97 -6.69
C LYS A 156 2.60 9.03 -7.54
N ASP A 157 2.61 7.76 -7.17
CA ASP A 157 3.23 6.70 -7.94
C ASP A 157 2.45 5.39 -7.79
N LEU A 158 2.43 4.61 -8.87
CA LEU A 158 1.75 3.32 -8.93
C LEU A 158 2.51 2.43 -9.91
N GLN A 159 2.98 1.30 -9.41
CA GLN A 159 3.85 0.36 -10.10
C GLN A 159 3.34 -1.06 -9.93
N VAL A 160 3.31 -1.82 -11.03
CA VAL A 160 3.04 -3.25 -10.99
C VAL A 160 4.33 -3.97 -10.61
N LEU A 161 4.33 -4.66 -9.46
CA LEU A 161 5.47 -5.47 -9.03
C LEU A 161 5.48 -6.82 -9.76
N GLN A 162 4.32 -7.45 -9.79
CA GLN A 162 4.11 -8.73 -10.47
C GLN A 162 2.62 -8.91 -10.78
N TYR A 163 2.33 -9.77 -11.75
CA TYR A 163 0.97 -10.20 -12.02
C TYR A 163 0.96 -11.64 -12.49
N LYS A 164 -0.17 -12.32 -12.29
CA LYS A 164 -0.38 -13.69 -12.74
C LYS A 164 -1.79 -13.88 -13.24
N THR A 165 -1.92 -14.54 -14.37
CA THR A 165 -3.20 -14.93 -14.94
C THR A 165 -3.37 -16.45 -14.85
N LYS A 166 -4.53 -16.90 -14.38
CA LYS A 166 -4.92 -18.31 -14.31
C LYS A 166 -6.31 -18.51 -14.89
N ASP A 167 -6.64 -19.74 -15.27
CA ASP A 167 -8.02 -20.12 -15.53
C ASP A 167 -8.86 -19.96 -14.26
N TYR A 168 -10.05 -19.35 -14.39
CA TYR A 168 -11.02 -19.20 -13.29
C TYR A 168 -12.20 -20.15 -13.46
N ASP A 169 -12.77 -20.16 -14.67
CA ASP A 169 -13.83 -21.08 -15.09
C ASP A 169 -13.71 -21.36 -16.61
N ASP A 170 -14.71 -22.01 -17.20
CA ASP A 170 -14.70 -22.36 -18.62
C ASP A 170 -14.68 -21.13 -19.56
N LYS A 171 -15.19 -19.98 -19.10
CA LYS A 171 -15.38 -18.76 -19.90
C LYS A 171 -14.48 -17.60 -19.49
N ASN A 172 -13.89 -17.65 -18.30
CA ASN A 172 -13.20 -16.53 -17.67
C ASN A 172 -11.82 -16.93 -17.15
N ASN A 173 -10.90 -15.96 -17.18
CA ASN A 173 -9.62 -16.00 -16.51
C ASN A 173 -9.63 -15.09 -15.28
N ILE A 174 -8.80 -15.39 -14.30
CA ILE A 174 -8.52 -14.51 -13.17
C ILE A 174 -7.11 -13.94 -13.30
N LEU A 175 -7.02 -12.62 -13.31
CA LEU A 175 -5.78 -11.86 -13.25
C LEU A 175 -5.61 -11.33 -11.83
N VAL A 176 -4.52 -11.70 -11.17
CA VAL A 176 -4.11 -11.18 -9.87
C VAL A 176 -2.88 -10.31 -10.07
N MET A 177 -2.94 -9.08 -9.59
CA MET A 177 -1.89 -8.08 -9.73
C MET A 177 -1.42 -7.64 -8.36
N GLU A 178 -0.11 -7.58 -8.16
CA GLU A 178 0.50 -6.92 -7.03
C GLU A 178 0.93 -5.51 -7.45
N ILE A 179 0.34 -4.50 -6.80
CA ILE A 179 0.50 -3.10 -7.14
C ILE A 179 1.14 -2.37 -5.96
N ALA A 180 2.38 -1.91 -6.15
CA ALA A 180 3.01 -0.95 -5.26
C ALA A 180 2.45 0.45 -5.52
N PHE A 181 2.22 1.21 -4.45
CA PHE A 181 1.63 2.53 -4.55
C PHE A 181 2.21 3.52 -3.55
N LYS A 182 2.12 4.80 -3.90
CA LYS A 182 2.38 5.94 -3.03
C LYS A 182 1.27 6.97 -3.16
N GLU A 183 0.67 7.31 -2.03
CA GLU A 183 -0.45 8.24 -1.85
C GLU A 183 -1.55 8.00 -2.88
N ALA A 184 -2.07 6.77 -2.91
CA ALA A 184 -3.09 6.36 -3.85
C ALA A 184 -4.51 6.47 -3.26
N THR A 185 -5.48 6.79 -4.14
CA THR A 185 -6.90 6.82 -3.82
C THR A 185 -7.57 5.61 -4.46
N TRP A 186 -8.07 4.70 -3.63
CA TRP A 186 -8.59 3.40 -4.05
C TRP A 186 -10.11 3.28 -4.00
N GLU A 187 -10.80 4.25 -3.38
CA GLU A 187 -12.22 4.17 -3.02
C GLU A 187 -13.13 3.89 -4.22
N ASP A 188 -12.84 4.53 -5.35
CA ASP A 188 -13.64 4.44 -6.58
C ASP A 188 -12.95 3.57 -7.65
N PHE A 189 -11.85 2.87 -7.32
CA PHE A 189 -11.05 2.10 -8.27
C PHE A 189 -11.86 0.97 -8.92
N HIS A 190 -11.94 1.01 -10.24
CA HIS A 190 -12.77 0.08 -11.01
C HIS A 190 -12.24 -0.13 -12.42
N ILE A 191 -12.10 -1.40 -12.79
CA ILE A 191 -11.75 -1.88 -14.12
C ILE A 191 -13.05 -2.23 -14.86
N LYS A 192 -13.31 -1.55 -15.97
CA LYS A 192 -14.59 -1.61 -16.69
C LYS A 192 -14.86 -2.98 -17.32
N GLU A 193 -13.81 -3.67 -17.75
CA GLU A 193 -13.86 -4.96 -18.41
C GLU A 193 -14.02 -6.14 -17.43
N ALA A 194 -13.86 -5.90 -16.12
CA ALA A 194 -13.86 -6.95 -15.11
C ALA A 194 -15.28 -7.31 -14.65
N ILE A 195 -15.62 -8.61 -14.76
CA ILE A 195 -16.91 -9.17 -14.32
C ILE A 195 -16.99 -9.21 -12.79
N LYS A 196 -15.88 -9.56 -12.15
CA LYS A 196 -15.68 -9.52 -10.69
C LYS A 196 -14.31 -8.94 -10.41
N GLN A 197 -14.20 -8.15 -9.35
CA GLN A 197 -12.94 -7.52 -9.00
C GLN A 197 -12.91 -7.13 -7.53
N GLY A 198 -11.72 -6.93 -6.99
CA GLY A 198 -11.56 -6.42 -5.63
C GLY A 198 -10.16 -6.59 -5.08
N PHE A 199 -9.96 -6.01 -3.91
CA PHE A 199 -8.76 -6.23 -3.10
C PHE A 199 -8.88 -7.55 -2.34
N ASP A 200 -7.74 -8.20 -2.11
CA ASP A 200 -7.69 -9.29 -1.15
C ASP A 200 -7.86 -8.77 0.29
N ASN A 201 -8.19 -9.65 1.22
CA ASN A 201 -8.47 -9.26 2.61
C ASN A 201 -7.26 -8.61 3.30
N ALA A 202 -6.03 -9.04 2.97
CA ALA A 202 -4.83 -8.45 3.55
C ALA A 202 -4.62 -7.00 3.07
N SER A 203 -4.95 -6.71 1.81
CA SER A 203 -4.82 -5.37 1.24
C SER A 203 -5.84 -4.36 1.76
N LEU A 204 -6.99 -4.79 2.32
CA LEU A 204 -8.02 -3.87 2.82
C LEU A 204 -7.53 -2.93 3.93
N ASN A 205 -6.56 -3.35 4.72
CA ASN A 205 -5.91 -2.47 5.69
C ASN A 205 -4.83 -1.60 5.03
N GLN A 206 -4.14 -2.17 4.03
CA GLN A 206 -3.01 -1.52 3.36
C GLN A 206 -3.44 -0.38 2.43
N ILE A 207 -4.62 -0.45 1.81
CA ILE A 207 -5.19 0.64 1.00
C ILE A 207 -5.39 1.96 1.78
N LYS A 208 -5.39 1.91 3.12
CA LYS A 208 -5.50 3.10 3.99
C LYS A 208 -4.13 3.71 4.32
N ALA A 209 -3.04 3.00 4.04
CA ALA A 209 -1.69 3.48 4.26
C ALA A 209 -1.30 4.53 3.20
N LYS A 210 -0.30 5.34 3.52
CA LYS A 210 0.25 6.31 2.54
C LYS A 210 1.06 5.64 1.45
N GLU A 211 1.66 4.48 1.71
CA GLU A 211 2.44 3.73 0.74
C GLU A 211 2.44 2.25 1.12
N GLY A 212 2.68 1.38 0.14
CA GLY A 212 2.70 -0.06 0.34
C GLY A 212 2.49 -0.82 -0.95
N SER A 213 2.13 -2.10 -0.80
CA SER A 213 1.76 -3.00 -1.90
C SER A 213 0.35 -3.54 -1.64
N VAL A 214 -0.44 -3.75 -2.68
CA VAL A 214 -1.77 -4.35 -2.60
C VAL A 214 -1.97 -5.40 -3.67
N PHE A 215 -2.66 -6.47 -3.32
CA PHE A 215 -3.14 -7.48 -4.25
C PHE A 215 -4.55 -7.12 -4.71
N TYR A 216 -4.71 -6.96 -6.01
CA TYR A 216 -5.98 -6.74 -6.67
C TYR A 216 -6.26 -7.87 -7.65
N TYR A 217 -7.45 -8.47 -7.57
CA TYR A 217 -7.88 -9.48 -8.51
C TYR A 217 -8.98 -8.92 -9.43
N CYS A 218 -8.98 -9.41 -10.67
CA CYS A 218 -10.06 -9.18 -11.61
C CYS A 218 -10.34 -10.44 -12.43
N VAL A 219 -11.62 -10.75 -12.62
CA VAL A 219 -12.12 -11.86 -13.43
C VAL A 219 -12.55 -11.30 -14.78
N LEU A 220 -11.93 -11.80 -15.84
CA LEU A 220 -12.03 -11.26 -17.20
C LEU A 220 -12.47 -12.36 -18.17
N PRO A 221 -13.26 -12.05 -19.20
CA PRO A 221 -13.60 -13.02 -20.24
C PRO A 221 -12.35 -13.56 -20.93
N LYS A 222 -12.31 -14.86 -21.26
CA LYS A 222 -11.21 -15.46 -22.05
C LYS A 222 -11.04 -14.86 -23.45
N THR A 223 -12.06 -14.18 -23.96
CA THR A 223 -12.01 -13.44 -25.23
C THR A 223 -11.14 -12.20 -25.15
N LEU A 224 -10.94 -11.63 -23.96
CA LEU A 224 -10.04 -10.52 -23.73
C LEU A 224 -8.63 -11.10 -23.55
N GLN A 225 -7.70 -10.76 -24.44
CA GLN A 225 -6.29 -11.23 -24.42
C GLN A 225 -5.33 -10.26 -23.71
N ASN A 226 -5.69 -8.98 -23.67
CA ASN A 226 -4.92 -7.95 -23.00
C ASN A 226 -5.87 -7.04 -22.24
N LEU A 227 -5.53 -6.72 -20.99
CA LEU A 227 -6.19 -5.70 -20.21
C LEU A 227 -5.29 -4.48 -20.16
N SER A 228 -5.85 -3.30 -20.44
CA SER A 228 -5.14 -2.03 -20.23
C SER A 228 -6.05 -1.00 -19.58
N PHE A 229 -5.56 -0.34 -18.54
CA PHE A 229 -6.28 0.77 -17.91
C PHE A 229 -5.31 1.89 -17.53
N ASP A 230 -5.87 3.09 -17.40
CA ASP A 230 -5.12 4.30 -17.08
C ASP A 230 -5.34 4.67 -15.61
N TYR A 231 -4.24 4.99 -14.91
CA TYR A 231 -4.29 5.71 -13.65
C TYR A 231 -3.79 7.14 -13.85
N PHE A 232 -4.19 8.06 -12.97
CA PHE A 232 -3.72 9.43 -13.03
C PHE A 232 -2.56 9.66 -12.05
N SER A 233 -1.39 10.03 -12.57
CA SER A 233 -0.20 10.33 -11.76
C SER A 233 -0.26 11.76 -11.25
N LEU A 234 -0.39 11.93 -9.93
CA LEU A 234 -0.38 13.24 -9.26
C LEU A 234 0.98 13.94 -9.38
N SER A 235 2.07 13.18 -9.45
CA SER A 235 3.43 13.73 -9.58
C SER A 235 3.68 14.31 -10.97
N ASN A 236 3.21 13.63 -12.02
CA ASN A 236 3.45 14.03 -13.41
C ASN A 236 2.26 14.77 -14.04
N LYS A 237 1.13 14.88 -13.33
CA LYS A 237 -0.13 15.48 -13.78
C LYS A 237 -0.63 14.91 -15.12
N GLN A 238 -0.46 13.60 -15.33
CA GLN A 238 -0.84 12.91 -16.56
C GLN A 238 -1.33 11.49 -16.31
N PHE A 239 -2.09 10.95 -17.27
CA PHE A 239 -2.46 9.54 -17.29
C PHE A 239 -1.26 8.66 -17.61
N LYS A 240 -1.16 7.53 -16.92
CA LYS A 240 -0.20 6.46 -17.19
C LYS A 240 -0.97 5.17 -17.40
N THR A 241 -0.66 4.48 -18.48
CA THR A 241 -1.31 3.21 -18.85
C THR A 241 -0.56 2.03 -18.22
N LEU A 242 -1.32 1.15 -17.58
CA LEU A 242 -0.86 -0.18 -17.17
C LEU A 242 -1.47 -1.21 -18.12
N SER A 243 -0.68 -2.21 -18.51
CA SER A 243 -1.10 -3.24 -19.46
C SER A 243 -0.69 -4.63 -18.98
N PHE A 244 -1.58 -5.60 -19.13
CA PHE A 244 -1.45 -6.96 -18.62
C PHE A 244 -1.89 -7.97 -19.67
N SER A 245 -1.13 -9.07 -19.80
CA SER A 245 -1.60 -10.22 -20.57
C SER A 245 -2.59 -11.01 -19.73
N THR A 246 -3.77 -11.26 -20.29
CA THR A 246 -4.84 -12.05 -19.64
C THR A 246 -4.83 -13.51 -20.10
N ILE A 247 -3.78 -13.92 -20.81
CA ILE A 247 -3.56 -15.29 -21.22
C ILE A 247 -2.88 -16.04 -20.06
N PRO A 248 -3.42 -17.20 -19.61
CA PRO A 248 -2.81 -17.96 -18.54
C PRO A 248 -1.40 -18.39 -18.90
N THR A 249 -0.43 -18.04 -18.06
CA THR A 249 0.94 -18.54 -18.20
C THR A 249 0.96 -19.97 -17.68
N GLN A 250 1.27 -20.94 -18.55
CA GLN A 250 1.55 -22.31 -18.13
C GLN A 250 2.83 -22.28 -17.30
N ASP A 251 2.74 -22.52 -15.99
CA ASP A 251 3.90 -22.72 -15.12
C ASP A 251 4.57 -24.04 -15.52
N THR A 252 5.42 -24.02 -16.55
CA THR A 252 6.24 -25.18 -16.93
C THR A 252 7.28 -25.54 -15.85
N THR A 253 7.42 -24.71 -14.81
CA THR A 253 8.39 -24.86 -13.71
C THR A 253 7.77 -25.28 -12.37
N GLY A 254 6.44 -25.48 -12.30
CA GLY A 254 5.73 -25.71 -11.03
C GLY A 254 5.54 -27.17 -10.58
N ILE A 255 5.97 -28.17 -11.37
CA ILE A 255 5.70 -29.59 -11.05
C ILE A 255 6.91 -30.27 -10.38
N GLN A 256 8.11 -29.68 -10.36
CA GLN A 256 9.32 -30.41 -9.93
C GLN A 256 10.09 -29.82 -8.74
N SER A 257 9.88 -28.57 -8.32
CA SER A 257 10.57 -28.01 -7.14
C SER A 257 10.07 -28.61 -5.82
N ASP A 258 8.78 -28.94 -5.72
CA ASP A 258 8.18 -29.62 -4.56
C ASP A 258 8.47 -31.14 -4.52
N LEU A 259 9.05 -31.71 -5.57
CA LEU A 259 9.40 -33.13 -5.66
C LEU A 259 10.87 -33.45 -5.33
N ILE A 260 11.67 -32.44 -4.96
CA ILE A 260 12.95 -32.67 -4.31
C ILE A 260 12.64 -32.89 -2.83
N PRO A 261 12.60 -34.13 -2.31
CA PRO A 261 12.48 -34.33 -0.88
C PRO A 261 13.69 -33.65 -0.23
N LYS A 262 13.44 -32.52 0.45
CA LYS A 262 14.43 -31.88 1.29
C LYS A 262 14.67 -32.87 2.41
N ASN A 263 15.79 -33.59 2.35
CA ASN A 263 16.12 -34.62 3.32
C ASN A 263 16.56 -33.96 4.63
N ASN A 264 15.58 -33.35 5.31
CA ASN A 264 15.74 -32.67 6.59
C ASN A 264 16.22 -33.67 7.65
N PHE A 265 15.92 -34.96 7.49
CA PHE A 265 16.40 -36.00 8.40
C PHE A 265 17.93 -36.15 8.35
N LEU A 266 18.55 -36.23 7.17
CA LEU A 266 20.01 -36.30 7.05
C LEU A 266 20.68 -35.02 7.56
N VAL A 267 20.12 -33.84 7.22
CA VAL A 267 20.66 -32.56 7.69
C VAL A 267 20.55 -32.45 9.21
N PHE A 268 19.38 -32.75 9.77
CA PHE A 268 19.15 -32.71 11.22
C PHE A 268 20.01 -33.76 11.96
N SER A 269 20.10 -34.98 11.43
CA SER A 269 20.94 -36.04 12.00
C SER A 269 22.42 -35.64 12.01
N ASN A 270 22.93 -35.05 10.92
CA ASN A 270 24.33 -34.59 10.85
C ASN A 270 24.60 -33.42 11.81
N VAL A 271 23.66 -32.47 11.94
CA VAL A 271 23.76 -31.35 12.90
C VAL A 271 23.74 -31.87 14.35
N ALA A 272 22.85 -32.82 14.65
CA ALA A 272 22.76 -33.43 15.98
C ALA A 272 24.05 -34.21 16.34
N LEU A 273 24.62 -34.95 15.39
CA LEU A 273 25.87 -35.69 15.60
C LEU A 273 27.07 -34.74 15.79
N LEU A 274 27.11 -33.62 15.05
CA LEU A 274 28.15 -32.60 15.23
C LEU A 274 28.02 -31.90 16.59
N ALA A 275 26.80 -31.59 17.03
CA ALA A 275 26.55 -31.06 18.36
C ALA A 275 27.00 -32.03 19.46
N LEU A 276 26.79 -33.34 19.26
CA LEU A 276 27.26 -34.38 20.18
C LEU A 276 28.80 -34.45 20.25
N CYS A 277 29.50 -34.28 19.12
CA CYS A 277 30.97 -34.17 19.11
C CYS A 277 31.46 -32.97 19.93
N VAL A 278 30.84 -31.80 19.75
CA VAL A 278 31.17 -30.59 20.52
C VAL A 278 30.88 -30.79 22.01
N PHE A 279 29.77 -31.45 22.34
CA PHE A 279 29.42 -31.78 23.72
C PHE A 279 30.48 -32.64 24.41
N PHE A 280 30.99 -33.69 23.75
CA PHE A 280 32.07 -34.51 24.32
C PHE A 280 33.39 -33.76 24.44
N LEU A 281 33.70 -32.82 23.52
CA LEU A 281 34.87 -31.95 23.66
C LEU A 281 34.74 -31.00 24.86
N VAL A 282 33.57 -30.43 25.11
CA VAL A 282 33.33 -29.58 26.29
C VAL A 282 33.47 -30.40 27.58
N LEU A 283 32.89 -31.61 27.63
CA LEU A 283 33.06 -32.52 28.77
C LEU A 283 34.53 -32.87 29.03
N PHE A 284 35.33 -33.05 27.97
CA PHE A 284 36.76 -33.29 28.10
C PHE A 284 37.48 -32.14 28.82
N PHE A 285 37.14 -30.88 28.54
CA PHE A 285 37.74 -29.72 29.21
C PHE A 285 37.27 -29.56 30.66
N ILE A 286 35.98 -29.83 30.95
CA ILE A 286 35.40 -29.64 32.28
C ILE A 286 35.88 -30.73 33.26
N PHE A 287 35.94 -31.99 32.84
CA PHE A 287 36.24 -33.12 33.74
C PHE A 287 37.72 -33.48 33.85
N GLY A 288 38.61 -32.50 33.65
CA GLY A 288 40.05 -32.65 33.88
C GLY A 288 40.78 -33.49 32.83
N ARG A 289 40.38 -33.37 31.54
CA ARG A 289 41.06 -34.01 30.39
C ARG A 289 41.13 -35.53 30.43
N LYS A 290 40.10 -36.19 30.97
CA LYS A 290 40.02 -37.66 30.93
C LYS A 290 39.97 -38.14 29.48
N LEU A 291 40.93 -38.97 29.09
CA LEU A 291 41.11 -39.48 27.72
C LEU A 291 39.88 -40.23 27.16
N ILE A 292 39.02 -40.76 28.04
CA ILE A 292 37.79 -41.46 27.67
C ILE A 292 36.86 -40.56 26.85
N PHE A 293 36.70 -39.28 27.22
CA PHE A 293 35.84 -38.33 26.49
C PHE A 293 36.42 -37.93 25.14
N LEU A 294 37.76 -37.86 25.04
CA LEU A 294 38.44 -37.60 23.78
C LEU A 294 38.27 -38.77 22.81
N GLY A 295 38.39 -40.01 23.29
CA GLY A 295 38.15 -41.21 22.49
C GLY A 295 36.72 -41.27 21.95
N LEU A 296 35.72 -40.94 22.77
CA LEU A 296 34.31 -40.93 22.36
C LEU A 296 34.00 -39.82 21.34
N GLY A 297 34.63 -38.65 21.48
CA GLY A 297 34.54 -37.56 20.52
C GLY A 297 35.15 -37.92 19.15
N ILE A 298 36.33 -38.55 19.14
CA ILE A 298 36.97 -39.03 17.90
C ILE A 298 36.13 -40.10 17.22
N LEU A 299 35.54 -41.02 17.98
CA LEU A 299 34.64 -42.05 17.44
C LEU A 299 33.42 -41.44 16.75
N CYS A 300 32.76 -40.47 17.39
CA CYS A 300 31.64 -39.75 16.79
C CYS A 300 32.06 -39.00 15.53
N LEU A 301 33.22 -38.34 15.54
CA LEU A 301 33.74 -37.62 14.38
C LEU A 301 34.05 -38.56 13.21
N GLY A 302 34.62 -39.74 13.48
CA GLY A 302 34.81 -40.79 12.50
C GLY A 302 33.49 -41.27 11.88
N PHE A 303 32.44 -41.40 12.69
CA PHE A 303 31.11 -41.77 12.22
C PHE A 303 30.47 -40.68 11.35
N VAL A 304 30.62 -39.39 11.71
CA VAL A 304 30.17 -38.26 10.87
C VAL A 304 30.88 -38.27 9.51
N LEU A 305 32.20 -38.44 9.50
CA LEU A 305 32.99 -38.46 8.27
C LEU A 305 32.62 -39.64 7.38
N TYR A 306 32.45 -40.84 7.96
CA TYR A 306 31.98 -42.02 7.24
C TYR A 306 30.62 -41.76 6.58
N HIS A 307 29.66 -41.22 7.34
CA HIS A 307 28.32 -40.92 6.84
C HIS A 307 28.32 -39.82 5.76
N LEU A 308 29.17 -38.80 5.89
CA LEU A 308 29.28 -37.72 4.90
C LEU A 308 29.86 -38.22 3.57
N LEU A 309 30.88 -39.08 3.63
CA LEU A 309 31.62 -39.55 2.45
C LEU A 309 30.89 -40.69 1.71
N PHE A 310 30.21 -41.60 2.42
CA PHE A 310 29.65 -42.82 1.81
C PHE A 310 28.15 -42.75 1.50
N THR A 311 27.39 -41.77 2.03
CA THR A 311 25.93 -41.70 1.81
C THR A 311 25.54 -41.07 0.46
N GLN A 312 26.45 -40.37 -0.24
CA GLN A 312 26.17 -39.75 -1.54
C GLN A 312 26.51 -40.71 -2.70
N LYS A 313 25.57 -41.60 -3.05
CA LYS A 313 25.72 -42.47 -4.24
C LYS A 313 25.61 -41.63 -5.53
N SER A 314 26.77 -41.28 -6.08
CA SER A 314 26.91 -40.62 -7.38
C SER A 314 27.27 -41.68 -8.42
N ALA A 315 26.67 -41.59 -9.60
CA ALA A 315 26.90 -42.52 -10.70
C ALA A 315 26.99 -41.77 -12.04
N LEU A 316 27.45 -42.42 -13.10
CA LEU A 316 27.56 -41.81 -14.42
C LEU A 316 26.48 -42.35 -15.34
N LEU A 317 25.61 -41.47 -15.86
CA LEU A 317 24.64 -41.84 -16.88
C LEU A 317 25.32 -41.86 -18.24
N LEU A 318 25.16 -42.96 -18.99
CA LEU A 318 25.72 -43.09 -20.33
C LEU A 318 25.03 -42.13 -21.34
N ALA A 319 25.74 -41.77 -22.40
CA ALA A 319 25.21 -40.89 -23.45
C ALA A 319 24.02 -41.54 -24.20
N HIS A 320 23.12 -40.70 -24.71
CA HIS A 320 21.95 -41.06 -25.52
C HIS A 320 20.92 -41.98 -24.81
N LYS A 321 20.88 -41.95 -23.47
CA LYS A 321 19.94 -42.75 -22.67
C LYS A 321 18.66 -41.98 -22.33
N LYS A 322 17.56 -42.73 -22.19
CA LYS A 322 16.19 -42.20 -22.04
C LYS A 322 15.86 -41.96 -20.57
N ILE A 323 15.63 -40.71 -20.21
CA ILE A 323 15.12 -40.32 -18.90
C ILE A 323 13.59 -40.33 -18.95
N ARG A 324 12.95 -41.06 -18.02
CA ARG A 324 11.51 -41.31 -18.02
C ARG A 324 10.80 -40.69 -16.81
N ILE A 325 9.50 -40.37 -16.96
CA ILE A 325 8.67 -39.85 -15.84
C ILE A 325 8.39 -40.94 -14.80
N LEU A 326 8.15 -42.17 -15.25
CA LEU A 326 7.77 -43.31 -14.40
C LEU A 326 8.68 -44.53 -14.66
N PRO A 327 8.90 -45.41 -13.65
CA PRO A 327 9.76 -46.60 -13.74
C PRO A 327 9.08 -47.75 -14.51
N THR A 328 8.68 -47.49 -15.76
CA THR A 328 8.01 -48.46 -16.64
C THR A 328 8.50 -48.30 -18.07
N GLN A 329 8.47 -49.36 -18.89
CA GLN A 329 8.97 -49.29 -20.28
C GLN A 329 8.17 -48.31 -21.17
N ASN A 330 6.86 -48.19 -20.92
CA ASN A 330 5.91 -47.42 -21.75
C ASN A 330 5.68 -45.98 -21.25
N SER A 331 6.49 -45.48 -20.33
CA SER A 331 6.32 -44.11 -19.81
C SER A 331 6.87 -43.05 -20.77
N THR A 332 6.29 -41.85 -20.67
CA THR A 332 6.73 -40.68 -21.42
C THR A 332 8.20 -40.37 -21.12
N ILE A 333 8.95 -40.12 -22.19
CA ILE A 333 10.37 -39.75 -22.14
C ILE A 333 10.45 -38.26 -21.81
N LEU A 334 11.06 -37.93 -20.67
CA LEU A 334 11.35 -36.55 -20.24
C LEU A 334 12.45 -35.92 -21.08
N GLY A 335 13.41 -36.72 -21.50
CA GLY A 335 14.57 -36.26 -22.25
C GLY A 335 15.55 -37.38 -22.56
N LEU A 336 16.56 -37.02 -23.36
CA LEU A 336 17.67 -37.88 -23.73
C LEU A 336 18.97 -37.26 -23.19
N SER A 337 19.82 -38.07 -22.56
CA SER A 337 21.17 -37.62 -22.21
C SER A 337 21.94 -37.33 -23.49
N LYS A 338 22.50 -36.14 -23.67
CA LYS A 338 23.33 -35.82 -24.85
C LYS A 338 24.71 -36.45 -24.72
N ASP A 339 25.31 -36.30 -23.54
CA ASP A 339 26.66 -36.77 -23.21
C ASP A 339 26.65 -37.63 -21.94
N GLU A 340 27.78 -38.21 -21.57
CA GLU A 340 27.96 -38.85 -20.27
C GLU A 340 27.92 -37.80 -19.17
N MET A 341 27.03 -37.95 -18.19
CA MET A 341 26.86 -36.96 -17.12
C MET A 341 26.79 -37.57 -15.73
N PRO A 342 27.38 -36.90 -14.72
CA PRO A 342 27.27 -37.35 -13.33
C PRO A 342 25.84 -37.11 -12.84
N ILE A 343 25.26 -38.16 -12.27
CA ILE A 343 23.91 -38.16 -11.72
C ILE A 343 23.94 -38.57 -10.25
N LYS A 344 23.01 -38.02 -9.46
CA LYS A 344 22.80 -38.48 -8.08
C LYS A 344 21.66 -39.48 -8.05
N ILE A 345 21.87 -40.64 -7.44
CA ILE A 345 20.81 -41.65 -7.27
C ILE A 345 20.00 -41.27 -6.03
N LEU A 346 18.73 -40.93 -6.25
CA LEU A 346 17.78 -40.57 -5.19
C LEU A 346 17.04 -41.78 -4.62
N GLY A 347 16.95 -42.87 -5.39
CA GLY A 347 16.26 -44.10 -4.99
C GLY A 347 16.27 -45.17 -6.07
N SER A 348 15.75 -46.35 -5.76
CA SER A 348 15.64 -47.47 -6.70
C SER A 348 14.26 -48.11 -6.63
N HIS A 349 13.70 -48.48 -7.78
CA HIS A 349 12.45 -49.21 -7.89
C HIS A 349 12.57 -50.19 -9.05
N ASP A 350 12.44 -51.49 -8.78
CA ASP A 350 12.65 -52.59 -9.75
C ASP A 350 13.95 -52.42 -10.55
N ASP A 351 13.86 -52.36 -11.88
CA ASP A 351 14.99 -52.22 -12.81
C ASP A 351 15.39 -50.75 -13.08
N TYR A 352 14.88 -49.81 -12.29
CA TYR A 352 15.10 -48.38 -12.48
C TYR A 352 15.74 -47.71 -11.27
N TYR A 353 16.63 -46.75 -11.54
CA TYR A 353 17.09 -45.77 -10.56
C TYR A 353 16.35 -44.44 -10.77
N LYS A 354 15.90 -43.85 -9.67
CA LYS A 354 15.47 -42.46 -9.63
C LYS A 354 16.72 -41.60 -9.55
N ILE A 355 16.89 -40.71 -10.52
CA ILE A 355 18.10 -39.91 -10.68
C ILE A 355 17.80 -38.42 -10.62
N LEU A 356 18.80 -37.65 -10.23
CA LEU A 356 18.85 -36.20 -10.36
C LEU A 356 20.01 -35.84 -11.29
N THR A 357 19.69 -35.14 -12.38
CA THR A 357 20.69 -34.66 -13.35
C THR A 357 21.35 -33.36 -12.86
N PRO A 358 22.50 -32.95 -13.45
CA PRO A 358 23.12 -31.66 -13.15
C PRO A 358 22.21 -30.45 -13.43
N HIS A 359 21.23 -30.61 -14.31
CA HIS A 359 20.23 -29.59 -14.63
C HIS A 359 19.01 -29.63 -13.70
N GLU A 360 19.14 -30.26 -12.53
CA GLU A 360 18.08 -30.42 -11.52
C GLU A 360 16.83 -31.16 -12.02
N GLN A 361 16.95 -31.93 -13.12
CA GLN A 361 15.83 -32.72 -13.63
C GLN A 361 15.76 -34.07 -12.92
N ILE A 362 14.58 -34.42 -12.41
CA ILE A 362 14.31 -35.72 -11.78
C ILE A 362 13.65 -36.65 -12.79
N GLY A 363 14.18 -37.88 -12.88
CA GLY A 363 13.56 -38.91 -13.71
C GLY A 363 14.04 -40.31 -13.35
N TRP A 364 13.56 -41.28 -14.12
CA TRP A 364 13.92 -42.69 -13.99
C TRP A 364 14.73 -43.15 -15.19
N VAL A 365 15.82 -43.85 -14.93
CA VAL A 365 16.68 -44.49 -15.93
C VAL A 365 16.89 -45.94 -15.52
N LYS A 366 17.14 -46.81 -16.50
CA LYS A 366 17.35 -48.21 -16.18
C LYS A 366 18.71 -48.41 -15.50
N LYS A 367 18.78 -49.41 -14.62
CA LYS A 367 20.01 -49.72 -13.87
C LYS A 367 21.20 -50.09 -14.78
N ASP A 368 20.94 -50.68 -15.94
CA ASP A 368 21.94 -51.05 -16.96
C ASP A 368 22.42 -49.87 -17.82
N GLU A 369 21.80 -48.69 -17.67
CA GLU A 369 22.15 -47.47 -18.40
C GLU A 369 23.12 -46.56 -17.61
N ILE A 370 23.54 -47.01 -16.41
CA ILE A 370 24.36 -46.26 -15.45
C ILE A 370 25.66 -47.02 -15.14
N LYS A 371 26.77 -46.30 -14.98
CA LYS A 371 28.10 -46.81 -14.60
C LYS A 371 28.53 -46.34 -13.20
#